data_AF-A0AA51MP25-F1
#
_entry.id   AF-A0AA51MP25-F1
#
_cell.length_a   1.000
_cell.length_b   1.000
_cell.length_c   1.000
_cell.angle_alpha   90.00
_cell.angle_beta   90.00
_cell.angle_gamma   90.00
#
_symmetry.space_group_name_H-M   'P 1'
#
loop_
_entity.id
_entity.type
_entity.pdbx_description
1 polymer ?
#
loop_
_entity_poly.entity_id
_entity_poly.type
_entity_poly.pdbx_seq_one_letter_code
_entity_poly.pdbx_strand_id
1 'polypeptide(L)'
;MSVKFEFDFYSDWLFFAKGELDNAKIDTSNLIGDQLSLAYLNVRKKLITPMARNVLKSRGFFCPPDHINGLRKLEQEIEAGSDLTPYLSKSVLNPNFHDDLLNHWGIYHLHLGEVLKNEFITRTGSLLYVRFDDKNAYFLDIREHGAWAQQDIIQIIHDNWPHSISGNL
;
A
#
# COMPACT_ATOMS: atom_id res chain seq x y z
N MET A 1 30.53 -18.32 -37.75
CA MET A 1 30.24 -17.00 -37.15
C MET A 1 29.67 -17.23 -35.76
N SER A 2 30.36 -16.83 -34.71
CA SER A 2 29.81 -16.86 -33.35
C SER A 2 29.19 -15.50 -33.09
N VAL A 3 27.87 -15.45 -32.88
CA VAL A 3 27.22 -14.25 -32.33
C VAL A 3 27.61 -14.19 -30.85
N LYS A 4 28.25 -13.11 -30.42
CA LYS A 4 28.47 -12.82 -29.01
C LYS A 4 27.27 -12.01 -28.52
N PHE A 5 26.54 -12.56 -27.56
CA PHE A 5 25.59 -11.80 -26.78
C PHE A 5 26.31 -11.20 -25.58
N GLU A 6 26.19 -9.90 -25.42
CA GLU A 6 26.65 -9.16 -24.25
C GLU A 6 25.40 -8.79 -23.46
N PHE A 7 25.31 -9.26 -22.20
CA PHE A 7 24.16 -9.03 -21.34
C PHE A 7 24.60 -8.10 -20.20
N ASP A 8 23.91 -6.97 -20.07
CA ASP A 8 24.07 -6.04 -18.96
C ASP A 8 22.74 -5.93 -18.22
N PHE A 9 22.49 -6.93 -17.37
CA PHE A 9 21.27 -7.02 -16.58
C PHE A 9 21.04 -5.81 -15.67
N TYR A 10 22.12 -5.11 -15.27
CA TYR A 10 21.99 -3.93 -14.43
C TYR A 10 21.44 -2.76 -15.24
N SER A 11 22.01 -2.50 -16.42
CA SER A 11 21.48 -1.48 -17.33
C SER A 11 20.05 -1.80 -17.79
N ASP A 12 19.76 -3.06 -18.11
CA ASP A 12 18.42 -3.52 -18.46
C ASP A 12 17.41 -3.28 -17.33
N TRP A 13 17.81 -3.58 -16.09
CA TRP A 13 17.02 -3.30 -14.89
C TRP A 13 16.76 -1.80 -14.69
N LEU A 14 17.79 -0.96 -14.81
CA LEU A 14 17.63 0.48 -14.66
C LEU A 14 16.69 1.05 -15.74
N PHE A 15 16.81 0.56 -16.97
CA PHE A 15 15.90 0.96 -18.05
C PHE A 15 14.44 0.58 -17.74
N PHE A 16 14.22 -0.65 -17.26
CA PHE A 16 12.90 -1.10 -16.83
C PHE A 16 12.34 -0.25 -15.67
N ALA A 17 13.11 -0.10 -14.59
CA ALA A 17 12.69 0.66 -13.41
C ALA A 17 12.37 2.12 -13.75
N LYS A 18 13.16 2.74 -14.63
CA LYS A 18 12.88 4.10 -15.13
C LYS A 18 11.56 4.15 -15.89
N GLY A 19 11.33 3.20 -16.81
CA GLY A 19 10.11 3.15 -17.61
C GLY A 19 8.85 3.04 -16.73
N GLU A 20 8.89 2.21 -15.69
CA GLU A 20 7.78 2.06 -14.75
C GLU A 20 7.50 3.36 -13.97
N LEU A 21 8.54 4.04 -13.49
CA LEU A 21 8.40 5.32 -12.79
C LEU A 21 7.90 6.44 -13.70
N ASP A 22 8.40 6.52 -14.93
CA ASP A 22 7.98 7.50 -15.93
C ASP A 22 6.49 7.29 -16.32
N ASN A 23 6.06 6.03 -16.48
CA ASN A 23 4.66 5.67 -16.74
C ASN A 23 3.73 6.10 -15.59
N ALA A 24 4.23 6.04 -14.35
CA ALA A 24 3.55 6.56 -13.16
C ALA A 24 3.64 8.08 -13.00
N LYS A 25 4.22 8.80 -13.99
CA LYS A 25 4.44 10.26 -13.99
C LYS A 25 5.31 10.75 -12.83
N ILE A 26 6.21 9.91 -12.34
CA ILE A 26 7.17 10.25 -11.30
C ILE A 26 8.41 10.87 -11.95
N ASP A 27 8.86 12.01 -11.44
CA ASP A 27 10.07 12.66 -11.94
C ASP A 27 11.32 11.84 -11.58
N THR A 28 11.95 11.27 -12.62
CA THR A 28 13.18 10.48 -12.52
C THR A 28 14.42 11.25 -12.93
N SER A 29 14.31 12.53 -13.31
CA SER A 29 15.40 13.28 -13.95
C SER A 29 16.66 13.41 -13.10
N ASN A 30 16.55 13.34 -11.78
CA ASN A 30 17.66 13.40 -10.83
C ASN A 30 18.04 12.03 -10.21
N LEU A 31 17.43 10.93 -10.65
CA LEU A 31 17.66 9.59 -10.10
C LEU A 31 18.61 8.80 -11.01
N ILE A 32 19.73 8.32 -10.44
CA ILE A 32 20.72 7.52 -11.17
C ILE A 32 21.09 6.24 -10.41
N GLY A 33 21.42 5.19 -11.16
CA GLY A 33 21.87 3.91 -10.60
C GLY A 33 20.96 3.39 -9.49
N ASP A 34 21.53 3.11 -8.32
CA ASP A 34 20.79 2.58 -7.17
C ASP A 34 19.68 3.51 -6.67
N GLN A 35 19.79 4.84 -6.86
CA GLN A 35 18.72 5.76 -6.46
C GLN A 35 17.43 5.51 -7.24
N LEU A 36 17.57 5.15 -8.52
CA LEU A 36 16.44 4.79 -9.37
C LEU A 36 15.83 3.46 -8.92
N SER A 37 16.68 2.47 -8.61
CA SER A 37 16.26 1.18 -8.07
C SER A 37 15.49 1.35 -6.75
N LEU A 38 16.02 2.14 -5.82
CA LEU A 38 15.40 2.40 -4.52
C LEU A 38 14.06 3.15 -4.66
N ALA A 39 14.00 4.14 -5.55
CA ALA A 39 12.77 4.86 -5.85
C ALA A 39 11.68 3.91 -6.38
N TYR A 40 12.03 3.07 -7.37
CA TYR A 40 11.12 2.06 -7.92
C TYR A 40 10.62 1.10 -6.83
N LEU A 41 11.53 0.50 -6.07
CA LEU A 41 11.17 -0.46 -5.02
C LEU A 41 10.30 0.17 -3.93
N ASN A 42 10.59 1.41 -3.53
CA ASN A 42 9.79 2.11 -2.53
C ASN A 42 8.36 2.39 -3.02
N VAL A 43 8.21 2.87 -4.26
CA VAL A 43 6.88 3.09 -4.86
C VAL A 43 6.12 1.77 -4.98
N ARG A 44 6.77 0.73 -5.50
CA ARG A 44 6.14 -0.59 -5.65
C ARG A 44 5.71 -1.21 -4.33
N LYS A 45 6.48 -1.05 -3.26
CA LYS A 45 6.12 -1.53 -1.91
C LYS A 45 4.87 -0.83 -1.37
N LYS A 46 4.68 0.45 -1.68
CA LYS A 46 3.54 1.26 -1.25
C LYS A 46 2.26 1.01 -2.04
N LEU A 47 2.36 0.47 -3.24
CA LEU A 47 1.19 0.10 -4.04
C LEU A 47 0.66 -1.26 -3.58
N ILE A 48 -0.67 -1.38 -3.51
CA ILE A 48 -1.34 -2.64 -3.20
C ILE A 48 -1.63 -3.33 -4.54
N THR A 49 -1.16 -4.57 -4.69
CA THR A 49 -1.41 -5.33 -5.92
C THR A 49 -2.91 -5.58 -6.09
N PRO A 50 -3.53 -5.19 -7.22
CA PRO A 50 -4.95 -5.43 -7.50
C PRO A 50 -5.23 -6.94 -7.57
N MET A 51 -5.94 -7.44 -6.55
CA MET A 51 -6.24 -8.86 -6.38
C MET A 51 -7.38 -9.01 -5.38
N ALA A 52 -8.33 -9.89 -5.69
CA ALA A 52 -9.49 -10.18 -4.85
C ALA A 52 -9.04 -10.80 -3.53
N ARG A 53 -9.55 -10.28 -2.41
CA ARG A 53 -9.21 -10.74 -1.06
C ARG A 53 -10.43 -10.82 -0.16
N ASN A 54 -10.43 -11.75 0.78
CA ASN A 54 -11.45 -11.81 1.82
C ASN A 54 -11.23 -10.69 2.85
N VAL A 55 -12.27 -9.97 3.21
CA VAL A 55 -12.19 -8.98 4.30
C VAL A 55 -12.37 -9.68 5.64
N LEU A 56 -11.35 -9.57 6.50
CA LEU A 56 -11.37 -10.08 7.87
C LEU A 56 -11.25 -8.89 8.84
N LYS A 57 -12.14 -8.81 9.82
CA LYS A 57 -12.15 -7.72 10.82
C LYS A 57 -11.65 -8.22 12.16
N SER A 58 -10.87 -7.38 12.83
CA SER A 58 -10.34 -7.71 14.15
C SER A 58 -11.48 -7.86 15.16
N ARG A 59 -11.22 -8.61 16.24
CA ARG A 59 -12.13 -8.69 17.36
C ARG A 59 -12.32 -7.30 17.96
N GLY A 60 -13.56 -6.82 17.98
CA GLY A 60 -13.88 -5.49 18.48
C GLY A 60 -13.73 -4.37 17.45
N PHE A 61 -13.49 -4.69 16.17
CA PHE A 61 -13.46 -3.71 15.09
C PHE A 61 -14.74 -2.85 15.11
N PHE A 62 -14.55 -1.53 15.18
CA PHE A 62 -15.63 -0.57 15.21
C PHE A 62 -15.49 0.43 14.05
N CYS A 63 -16.58 0.65 13.32
CA CYS A 63 -16.66 1.68 12.30
C CYS A 63 -17.56 2.82 12.80
N PRO A 64 -17.04 4.06 12.93
CA PRO A 64 -17.87 5.22 13.19
C PRO A 64 -19.00 5.34 12.15
N PRO A 65 -20.21 5.78 12.55
CA PRO A 65 -21.37 5.88 11.64
C PRO A 65 -21.08 6.66 10.35
N ASP A 66 -20.30 7.74 10.45
CA ASP A 66 -19.95 8.62 9.34
C ASP A 66 -19.04 7.97 8.29
N HIS A 67 -18.49 6.79 8.57
CA HIS A 67 -17.59 6.05 7.66
C HIS A 67 -18.19 4.76 7.11
N ILE A 68 -19.39 4.37 7.53
CA ILE A 68 -20.01 3.08 7.13
C ILE A 68 -20.11 2.93 5.61
N ASN A 69 -20.52 3.99 4.91
CA ASN A 69 -20.68 3.94 3.46
C ASN A 69 -19.33 3.81 2.73
N GLY A 70 -18.33 4.59 3.15
CA GLY A 70 -16.98 4.52 2.60
C GLY A 70 -16.32 3.18 2.87
N LEU A 71 -16.46 2.65 4.08
CA LEU A 71 -15.97 1.33 4.45
C LEU A 71 -16.61 0.23 3.58
N ARG A 72 -17.94 0.25 3.44
CA ARG A 72 -18.66 -0.74 2.62
C ARG A 72 -18.22 -0.70 1.14
N LYS A 73 -18.01 0.49 0.58
CA LYS A 73 -17.48 0.63 -0.80
C LYS A 73 -16.08 0.04 -0.89
N LEU A 74 -15.20 0.37 0.05
CA LEU A 74 -13.84 -0.15 0.08
C LEU A 74 -13.82 -1.69 0.22
N GLU A 75 -14.68 -2.27 1.05
CA GLU A 75 -14.83 -3.72 1.17
C GLU A 75 -15.19 -4.36 -0.18
N GLN A 76 -16.14 -3.78 -0.92
CA GLN A 76 -16.53 -4.26 -2.24
C GLN A 76 -15.38 -4.18 -3.25
N GLU A 77 -14.61 -3.10 -3.26
CA GLU A 77 -13.44 -2.95 -4.14
C GLU A 77 -12.35 -3.98 -3.81
N ILE A 78 -12.12 -4.28 -2.52
CA ILE A 78 -11.16 -5.28 -2.06
C ILE A 78 -11.60 -6.69 -2.49
N GLU A 79 -12.87 -7.03 -2.30
CA GLU A 79 -13.42 -8.33 -2.67
C GLU A 79 -13.45 -8.52 -4.19
N ALA A 80 -13.65 -7.45 -4.96
CA ALA A 80 -13.57 -7.46 -6.42
C ALA A 80 -12.13 -7.52 -6.96
N GLY A 81 -11.14 -7.16 -6.13
CA GLY A 81 -9.73 -7.11 -6.53
C GLY A 81 -9.36 -5.88 -7.35
N SER A 82 -10.11 -4.79 -7.18
CA SER A 82 -9.86 -3.52 -7.84
C SER A 82 -8.54 -2.89 -7.43
N ASP A 83 -8.10 -1.89 -8.21
CA ASP A 83 -6.99 -1.03 -7.82
C ASP A 83 -7.38 -0.14 -6.63
N LEU A 84 -6.66 -0.30 -5.52
CA LEU A 84 -6.90 0.45 -4.28
C LEU A 84 -6.05 1.72 -4.18
N THR A 85 -5.24 2.04 -5.19
CA THR A 85 -4.45 3.28 -5.25
C THR A 85 -5.27 4.55 -4.93
N PRO A 86 -6.53 4.69 -5.39
CA PRO A 86 -7.35 5.84 -5.04
C PRO A 86 -7.60 6.03 -3.53
N TYR A 87 -7.53 4.96 -2.75
CA TYR A 87 -7.75 4.99 -1.30
C TYR A 87 -6.48 5.31 -0.51
N LEU A 88 -5.31 5.30 -1.15
CA LEU A 88 -4.02 5.63 -0.53
C LEU A 88 -3.82 7.15 -0.44
N SER A 89 -2.79 7.55 0.32
CA SER A 89 -2.33 8.94 0.35
C SER A 89 -1.78 9.37 -1.01
N LYS A 90 -1.92 10.66 -1.34
CA LYS A 90 -1.30 11.27 -2.53
C LYS A 90 0.23 11.13 -2.56
N SER A 91 0.85 10.95 -1.40
CA SER A 91 2.30 10.71 -1.27
C SER A 91 2.72 9.28 -1.64
N VAL A 92 1.78 8.40 -1.98
CA VAL A 92 2.08 7.00 -2.36
C VAL A 92 3.07 6.94 -3.52
N LEU A 93 2.94 7.84 -4.50
CA LEU A 93 3.82 7.92 -5.67
C LEU A 93 5.08 8.77 -5.44
N ASN A 94 5.26 9.39 -4.26
CA ASN A 94 6.49 10.11 -3.95
C ASN A 94 7.60 9.10 -3.60
N PRO A 95 8.68 8.96 -4.40
CA PRO A 95 9.72 7.97 -4.13
C PRO A 95 10.50 8.21 -2.84
N ASN A 96 10.45 9.42 -2.27
CA ASN A 96 11.14 9.79 -1.03
C ASN A 96 10.22 9.73 0.21
N PHE A 97 8.94 9.38 0.03
CA PHE A 97 8.03 9.20 1.16
C PHE A 97 8.18 7.81 1.77
N HIS A 98 8.46 7.76 3.06
CA HIS A 98 8.56 6.54 3.87
C HIS A 98 7.36 6.44 4.80
N ASP A 99 6.66 5.31 4.75
CA ASP A 99 5.57 4.97 5.69
C ASP A 99 6.10 3.92 6.67
N ASP A 100 6.35 4.31 7.92
CA ASP A 100 7.00 3.46 8.90
C ASP A 100 6.16 2.23 9.30
N LEU A 101 4.83 2.38 9.35
CA LEU A 101 3.93 1.27 9.69
C LEU A 101 3.86 0.26 8.54
N LEU A 102 3.81 0.73 7.30
CA LEU A 102 3.95 -0.14 6.15
C LEU A 102 5.33 -0.80 6.13
N ASN A 103 6.39 -0.02 6.37
CA ASN A 103 7.75 -0.50 6.21
C ASN A 103 8.14 -1.56 7.23
N HIS A 104 7.72 -1.39 8.49
CA HIS A 104 8.05 -2.29 9.58
C HIS A 104 7.02 -3.41 9.78
N TRP A 105 5.73 -3.15 9.50
CA TRP A 105 4.64 -4.06 9.88
C TRP A 105 3.72 -4.46 8.72
N GLY A 106 3.93 -3.91 7.53
CA GLY A 106 3.07 -4.16 6.37
C GLY A 106 1.70 -3.51 6.46
N ILE A 107 1.50 -2.56 7.38
CA ILE A 107 0.20 -1.94 7.64
C ILE A 107 0.02 -0.73 6.72
N TYR A 108 -1.06 -0.74 5.95
CA TYR A 108 -1.48 0.33 5.07
C TYR A 108 -2.52 1.22 5.74
N HIS A 109 -2.58 2.47 5.28
CA HIS A 109 -3.57 3.46 5.67
C HIS A 109 -4.49 3.80 4.49
N LEU A 110 -5.77 3.46 4.60
CA LEU A 110 -6.76 3.72 3.56
C LEU A 110 -7.76 4.79 3.99
N HIS A 111 -8.01 5.75 3.10
CA HIS A 111 -9.05 6.76 3.28
C HIS A 111 -10.44 6.13 3.14
N LEU A 112 -11.41 6.61 3.90
CA LEU A 112 -12.79 6.10 3.91
C LEU A 112 -13.79 7.08 3.28
N GLY A 113 -13.32 7.95 2.39
CA GLY A 113 -14.18 8.88 1.68
C GLY A 113 -15.04 8.21 0.62
N GLU A 114 -16.03 8.96 0.14
CA GLU A 114 -17.00 8.45 -0.82
C GLU A 114 -16.86 9.02 -2.22
N VAL A 115 -16.10 10.11 -2.36
CA VAL A 115 -15.98 10.88 -3.60
C VAL A 115 -14.55 10.78 -4.11
N LEU A 116 -14.41 10.39 -5.38
CA LEU A 116 -13.15 10.45 -6.10
C LEU A 116 -12.90 11.89 -6.56
N LYS A 117 -11.75 12.46 -6.21
CA LYS A 117 -11.33 13.81 -6.60
C LYS A 117 -9.86 13.80 -6.98
N ASN A 118 -9.58 14.08 -8.26
CA ASN A 118 -8.23 14.05 -8.83
C ASN A 118 -7.55 12.69 -8.57
N GLU A 119 -8.19 11.59 -8.97
CA GLU A 119 -7.68 10.21 -8.85
C GLU A 119 -7.60 9.64 -7.43
N PHE A 120 -7.85 10.44 -6.39
CA PHE A 120 -7.83 10.00 -4.99
C PHE A 120 -9.17 10.24 -4.28
N ILE A 121 -9.51 9.38 -3.35
CA ILE A 121 -10.70 9.50 -2.51
C ILE A 121 -10.54 10.68 -1.53
N THR A 122 -11.63 11.42 -1.31
CA THR A 122 -11.65 12.55 -0.38
C THR A 122 -11.30 12.12 1.05
N ARG A 123 -10.50 12.93 1.74
CA ARG A 123 -10.10 12.67 3.14
C ARG A 123 -11.29 12.83 4.08
N THR A 124 -11.42 11.91 5.03
CA THR A 124 -12.50 11.88 6.04
C THR A 124 -12.02 12.17 7.47
N GLY A 125 -10.73 12.50 7.66
CA GLY A 125 -10.12 12.61 9.00
C GLY A 125 -9.61 11.27 9.50
N SER A 126 -10.49 10.27 9.57
CA SER A 126 -10.12 8.90 9.92
C SER A 126 -9.58 8.06 8.75
N LEU A 127 -8.76 7.06 9.10
CA LEU A 127 -8.11 6.11 8.21
C LEU A 127 -8.40 4.69 8.69
N LEU A 128 -8.63 3.78 7.75
CA LEU A 128 -8.59 2.35 8.00
C LEU A 128 -7.13 1.88 8.05
N TYR A 129 -6.77 1.19 9.13
CA TYR A 129 -5.51 0.49 9.25
C TYR A 129 -5.74 -0.96 8.84
N VAL A 130 -5.02 -1.39 7.81
CA VAL A 130 -5.25 -2.69 7.18
C VAL A 130 -3.94 -3.34 6.77
N ARG A 131 -3.88 -4.67 6.88
CA ARG A 131 -2.78 -5.48 6.36
C ARG A 131 -3.28 -6.39 5.24
N PHE A 132 -2.43 -6.70 4.28
CA PHE A 132 -2.78 -7.58 3.16
C PHE A 132 -1.83 -8.78 3.07
N ASP A 133 -2.38 -9.93 2.70
CA ASP A 133 -1.65 -11.02 2.05
C ASP A 133 -2.32 -11.36 0.70
N ASP A 134 -1.95 -12.47 0.06
CA ASP A 134 -2.51 -12.87 -1.24
C ASP A 134 -3.98 -13.30 -1.19
N LYS A 135 -4.56 -13.51 0.00
CA LYS A 135 -5.91 -14.04 0.20
C LYS A 135 -6.82 -13.15 1.02
N ASN A 136 -6.27 -12.33 1.90
CA ASN A 136 -7.00 -11.65 2.95
C ASN A 136 -6.59 -10.19 3.10
N ALA A 137 -7.56 -9.36 3.44
CA ALA A 137 -7.40 -8.01 3.95
C ALA A 137 -7.80 -7.99 5.43
N TYR A 138 -6.82 -7.79 6.31
CA TYR A 138 -6.97 -7.80 7.76
C TYR A 138 -7.24 -6.39 8.27
N PHE A 139 -8.50 -6.04 8.48
CA PHE A 139 -8.93 -4.76 9.00
C PHE A 139 -8.65 -4.72 10.49
N LEU A 140 -7.73 -3.84 10.89
CA LEU A 140 -7.23 -3.75 12.26
C LEU A 140 -8.10 -2.81 13.07
N ASP A 141 -8.25 -1.57 12.59
CA ASP A 141 -8.94 -0.50 13.30
C ASP A 141 -9.21 0.71 12.38
N ILE A 142 -10.10 1.62 12.79
CA ILE A 142 -10.31 2.93 12.16
C ILE A 142 -9.91 4.00 13.15
N ARG A 143 -8.92 4.83 12.78
CA ARG A 143 -8.39 5.88 13.68
C ARG A 143 -8.24 7.21 12.97
N GLU A 144 -8.35 8.28 13.74
CA GLU A 144 -8.05 9.63 13.27
C GLU A 144 -6.61 9.74 12.73
N HIS A 145 -6.45 10.52 11.68
CA HIS A 145 -5.16 10.77 11.05
C HIS A 145 -4.20 11.40 12.06
N GLY A 146 -3.00 10.83 12.19
CA GLY A 146 -1.98 11.28 13.14
C GLY A 146 -1.93 10.47 14.44
N ALA A 147 -2.84 9.51 14.66
CA ALA A 147 -2.74 8.51 15.72
C ALA A 147 -1.68 7.42 15.42
N TRP A 148 -0.53 7.82 14.86
CA TRP A 148 0.52 6.93 14.38
C TRP A 148 1.39 6.47 15.55
N ALA A 149 1.78 5.20 15.56
CA ALA A 149 2.65 4.56 16.55
C ALA A 149 2.02 4.23 17.92
N GLN A 150 0.89 3.55 17.93
CA GLN A 150 0.42 2.88 19.15
C GLN A 150 0.74 1.38 19.03
N GLN A 151 1.53 0.85 19.98
CA GLN A 151 1.89 -0.57 20.07
C GLN A 151 0.66 -1.50 20.04
N ASP A 152 -0.50 -0.96 20.40
CA ASP A 152 -1.78 -1.67 20.40
C ASP A 152 -2.19 -2.19 19.02
N ILE A 153 -1.83 -1.53 17.90
CA ILE A 153 -2.22 -2.02 16.57
C ILE A 153 -1.47 -3.31 16.20
N ILE A 154 -0.23 -3.44 16.69
CA ILE A 154 0.55 -4.67 16.55
C ILE A 154 -0.03 -5.75 17.46
N GLN A 155 -0.48 -5.38 18.66
CA GLN A 155 -1.18 -6.29 19.55
C GLN A 155 -2.49 -6.81 18.92
N ILE A 156 -3.25 -5.96 18.22
CA ILE A 156 -4.44 -6.37 17.46
C ILE A 156 -4.08 -7.45 16.44
N ILE A 157 -2.98 -7.30 15.69
CA ILE A 157 -2.55 -8.31 14.73
C ILE A 157 -2.19 -9.62 15.46
N HIS A 158 -1.39 -9.53 16.52
CA HIS A 158 -0.95 -10.70 17.29
C HIS A 158 -2.12 -11.48 17.90
N ASP A 159 -3.13 -10.79 18.42
CA ASP A 159 -4.27 -11.41 19.09
C ASP A 159 -5.29 -12.02 18.13
N ASN A 160 -5.36 -11.51 16.89
CA ASN A 160 -6.33 -11.97 15.89
C ASN A 160 -5.72 -12.92 14.86
N TRP A 161 -4.52 -12.60 14.36
CA TRP A 161 -3.88 -13.31 13.25
C TRP A 161 -2.36 -13.39 13.41
N PRO A 162 -1.84 -14.05 14.47
CA PRO A 162 -0.40 -14.13 14.72
C PRO A 162 0.35 -14.82 13.56
N HIS A 163 -0.28 -15.78 12.89
CA HIS A 163 0.28 -16.46 11.71
C HIS A 163 0.53 -15.52 10.53
N SER A 164 -0.19 -14.41 10.45
CA SER A 164 -0.02 -13.47 9.35
C SER A 164 1.35 -12.78 9.41
N ILE A 165 1.96 -12.66 10.61
CA ILE A 165 3.25 -12.00 10.82
C ILE A 165 4.40 -12.99 11.12
N SER A 166 4.12 -14.29 11.22
CA SER A 166 5.11 -15.30 11.62
C SER A 166 6.09 -15.73 10.51
N GLY A 167 6.05 -15.10 9.33
CA GLY A 167 6.85 -15.48 8.16
C GLY A 167 7.89 -14.46 7.68
N ASN A 168 8.15 -13.40 8.46
CA ASN A 168 9.08 -12.32 8.11
C ASN A 168 10.37 -12.31 8.97
N LEU A 169 10.81 -13.48 9.46
CA LEU A 169 12.13 -13.69 10.08
C LEU A 169 12.96 -14.64 9.23
#